data_AF-A0AAE4BRJ1-F1
#
_entry.id   AF-A0AAE4BRJ1-F1
#
_cell.length_a   1.000
_cell.length_b   1.000
_cell.length_c   1.000
_cell.angle_alpha   90.00
_cell.angle_beta   90.00
_cell.angle_gamma   90.00
#
_symmetry.space_group_name_H-M   'P 1'
#
loop_
_entity.id
_entity.type
_entity.pdbx_description
1 polymer ?
#
loop_
_entity_poly.entity_id
_entity_poly.type
_entity_poly.pdbx_seq_one_letter_code
_entity_poly.pdbx_strand_id
1 'polypeptide(L)'
;MGKKFTFDKAEKKAKGVINNPKKLNNLIQSALAKLANKKDREKFINEAKTMLMMLKAYAKGDYRQVPWRSITLITAALIYFVAPLDAIPDFVPVVGFMDDATILLAVYKSLHVDIANFKNWITKDSVEDLDIEEDHSS
;
A
#
# COMPACT_ATOMS: atom_id res chain seq x y z
N MET A 1 4.56 -26.45 -19.03
CA MET A 1 4.98 -27.20 -17.82
C MET A 1 5.72 -26.22 -16.90
N GLY A 2 5.04 -25.55 -15.96
CA GLY A 2 5.64 -24.40 -15.25
C GLY A 2 4.89 -23.88 -14.01
N LYS A 3 4.03 -24.69 -13.37
CA LYS A 3 3.19 -24.27 -12.22
C LYS A 3 3.67 -24.75 -10.83
N LYS A 4 4.78 -25.51 -10.73
CA LYS A 4 5.19 -26.17 -9.47
C LYS A 4 6.14 -25.35 -8.58
N PHE A 5 6.95 -24.46 -9.16
CA PHE A 5 8.16 -23.95 -8.48
C PHE A 5 7.91 -22.92 -7.35
N THR A 6 6.73 -22.29 -7.28
CA THR A 6 6.41 -21.24 -6.28
C THR A 6 5.67 -21.78 -5.06
N PHE A 7 4.67 -22.64 -5.25
CA PHE A 7 3.87 -23.21 -4.16
C PHE A 7 4.71 -24.16 -3.28
N ASP A 8 5.54 -25.00 -3.92
CA ASP A 8 6.39 -25.99 -3.25
C ASP A 8 7.35 -25.33 -2.24
N LYS A 9 7.86 -24.13 -2.55
CA LYS A 9 8.80 -23.39 -1.68
C LYS A 9 8.08 -22.76 -0.48
N ALA A 10 6.90 -22.19 -0.70
CA ALA A 10 6.07 -21.60 0.35
C ALA A 10 5.60 -22.69 1.33
N GLU A 11 5.11 -23.82 0.80
CA GLU A 11 4.67 -24.97 1.57
C GLU A 11 5.81 -25.59 2.39
N LYS A 12 6.99 -25.77 1.78
CA LYS A 12 8.18 -26.29 2.49
C LYS A 12 8.60 -25.36 3.63
N LYS A 13 8.54 -24.03 3.43
CA LYS A 13 8.83 -23.05 4.47
C LYS A 13 7.79 -23.09 5.59
N ALA A 14 6.50 -23.19 5.24
CA ALA A 14 5.41 -23.32 6.20
C ALA A 14 5.56 -24.58 7.06
N LYS A 15 5.82 -25.74 6.46
CA LYS A 15 6.11 -27.00 7.18
C LYS A 15 7.28 -26.84 8.15
N GLY A 16 8.35 -26.16 7.73
CA GLY A 16 9.52 -25.89 8.59
C GLY A 16 9.23 -24.96 9.77
N VAL A 17 8.22 -24.09 9.67
CA VAL A 17 7.77 -23.22 10.78
C VAL A 17 6.79 -23.97 11.67
N ILE A 18 5.80 -24.66 11.10
CA ILE A 18 4.75 -25.40 11.85
C ILE A 18 5.37 -26.52 12.68
N ASN A 19 6.37 -27.23 12.16
CA ASN A 19 7.03 -28.33 12.88
C ASN A 19 8.01 -27.85 13.97
N ASN A 20 8.16 -26.54 14.18
CA ASN A 20 9.01 -25.98 15.23
C ASN A 20 8.18 -25.04 16.12
N PRO A 21 7.74 -25.51 17.32
CA PRO A 21 6.86 -24.73 18.20
C PRO A 21 7.41 -23.34 18.56
N LYS A 22 8.72 -23.20 18.73
CA LYS A 22 9.37 -21.91 19.02
C LYS A 22 9.29 -20.96 17.82
N LYS A 23 9.56 -21.45 16.60
CA LYS A 23 9.44 -20.62 15.38
C LYS A 23 8.00 -20.22 15.11
N LEU A 24 7.05 -21.13 15.32
CA LEU A 24 5.63 -20.82 15.16
C LEU A 24 5.17 -19.76 16.17
N ASN A 25 5.52 -19.92 17.46
CA ASN A 25 5.19 -18.92 18.49
C ASN A 25 5.83 -17.56 18.21
N ASN A 26 7.08 -17.51 17.76
CA ASN A 26 7.73 -16.25 17.38
C ASN A 26 7.02 -15.57 16.20
N LEU A 27 6.56 -16.35 15.20
CA LEU A 27 5.81 -15.83 14.06
C LEU A 27 4.47 -15.25 14.51
N ILE A 28 3.73 -15.96 15.37
CA ILE A 28 2.45 -15.51 15.93
C ILE A 28 2.64 -14.22 16.73
N GLN A 29 3.62 -14.16 17.63
CA GLN A 29 3.90 -12.94 18.40
C GLN A 29 4.30 -11.76 17.52
N SER A 30 5.12 -12.00 16.50
CA SER A 30 5.50 -10.96 15.53
C SER A 30 4.30 -10.46 14.72
N ALA A 31 3.39 -11.36 14.34
CA ALA A 31 2.16 -10.99 13.66
C ALA A 31 1.24 -10.17 14.58
N LEU A 32 1.01 -10.62 15.81
CA LEU A 32 0.21 -9.90 16.81
C LEU A 32 0.82 -8.53 17.14
N ALA A 33 2.13 -8.44 17.31
CA ALA A 33 2.82 -7.17 17.55
C ALA A 33 2.64 -6.20 16.38
N LYS A 34 2.79 -6.66 15.14
CA LYS A 34 2.54 -5.83 13.94
C LYS A 34 1.09 -5.38 13.83
N LEU A 35 0.14 -6.27 14.13
CA LEU A 35 -1.29 -5.94 14.11
C LEU A 35 -1.65 -4.96 15.22
N ALA A 36 -1.05 -5.07 16.41
CA ALA A 36 -1.29 -4.20 17.56
C ALA A 36 -0.55 -2.86 17.45
N ASN A 37 0.53 -2.78 16.67
CA ASN A 37 1.35 -1.58 16.56
C ASN A 37 0.58 -0.41 15.91
N LYS A 38 0.01 0.43 16.77
CA LYS A 38 -0.74 1.63 16.36
C LYS A 38 0.12 2.56 15.50
N LYS A 39 1.41 2.71 15.80
CA LYS A 39 2.33 3.56 15.05
C LYS A 39 2.52 3.09 13.61
N ASP A 40 2.58 1.78 13.37
CA ASP A 40 2.70 1.24 12.02
C ASP A 40 1.41 1.45 11.21
N ARG A 41 0.25 1.29 11.85
CA ARG A 41 -1.05 1.59 11.23
C ARG A 41 -1.20 3.08 10.94
N GLU A 42 -0.91 3.94 11.90
CA GLU A 42 -0.94 5.41 11.73
C GLU A 42 0.00 5.84 10.61
N LYS A 43 1.22 5.28 10.56
CA LYS A 43 2.16 5.54 9.47
C LYS A 43 1.56 5.14 8.12
N PHE A 44 1.02 3.93 7.99
CA PHE A 44 0.39 3.48 6.75
C PHE A 44 -0.75 4.42 6.30
N ILE A 45 -1.64 4.79 7.22
CA ILE A 45 -2.75 5.71 6.95
C ILE A 45 -2.23 7.08 6.48
N ASN A 46 -1.20 7.62 7.14
CA ASN A 46 -0.63 8.92 6.78
C ASN A 46 0.05 8.90 5.39
N GLU A 47 0.73 7.82 5.04
CA GLU A 47 1.28 7.66 3.69
C GLU A 47 0.18 7.53 2.63
N ALA A 48 -0.90 6.79 2.93
CA ALA A 48 -2.06 6.69 2.04
C ALA A 48 -2.73 8.05 1.83
N LYS A 49 -2.95 8.83 2.90
CA LYS A 49 -3.46 10.21 2.83
C LYS A 49 -2.55 11.09 1.97
N THR A 50 -1.24 10.97 2.12
CA THR A 50 -0.28 11.73 1.32
C THR A 50 -0.42 11.41 -0.18
N MET A 51 -0.55 10.13 -0.55
CA MET A 51 -0.77 9.72 -1.94
C MET A 51 -2.08 10.28 -2.51
N LEU A 52 -3.16 10.30 -1.72
CA LEU A 52 -4.44 10.89 -2.13
C LEU A 52 -4.32 12.41 -2.36
N MET A 53 -3.66 13.13 -1.45
CA MET A 53 -3.38 14.55 -1.62
C MET A 53 -2.54 14.84 -2.86
N MET A 54 -1.55 14.00 -3.14
CA MET A 54 -0.70 14.11 -4.32
C MET A 54 -1.51 14.00 -5.62
N LEU A 55 -2.46 13.05 -5.69
CA LEU A 55 -3.38 12.95 -6.82
C LEU A 55 -4.30 14.17 -6.93
N LYS A 56 -4.83 14.68 -5.82
CA LYS A 56 -5.68 15.89 -5.81
C LYS A 56 -4.91 17.10 -6.36
N ALA A 57 -3.69 17.33 -5.89
CA ALA A 57 -2.82 18.42 -6.37
C ALA A 57 -2.44 18.25 -7.85
N TYR A 58 -2.16 17.02 -8.28
CA TYR A 58 -1.89 16.71 -9.69
C TYR A 58 -3.11 16.99 -10.59
N ALA A 59 -4.31 16.59 -10.16
CA ALA A 59 -5.55 16.81 -10.89
C ALA A 59 -5.90 18.30 -11.03
N LYS A 60 -5.70 19.09 -9.96
CA LYS A 60 -5.90 20.55 -9.97
C LYS A 60 -4.85 21.30 -10.80
N GLY A 61 -3.68 20.70 -10.98
CA GLY A 61 -2.56 21.29 -11.73
C GLY A 61 -1.52 21.96 -10.85
N ASP A 62 -1.75 22.06 -9.54
CA ASP A 62 -0.87 22.68 -8.56
C ASP A 62 0.49 21.96 -8.44
N TYR A 63 0.52 20.64 -8.66
CA TYR A 63 1.74 19.83 -8.55
C TYR A 63 1.96 18.92 -9.77
N ARG A 64 2.84 19.34 -10.69
CA ARG A 64 3.16 18.61 -11.94
C ARG A 64 4.58 18.05 -12.01
N GLN A 65 5.41 18.32 -11.01
CA GLN A 65 6.82 17.88 -10.93
C GLN A 65 6.99 16.38 -10.58
N VAL A 66 5.89 15.64 -10.45
CA VAL A 66 5.87 14.19 -10.22
C VAL A 66 5.91 13.42 -11.54
N PRO A 67 6.70 12.33 -11.64
CA PRO A 67 6.68 11.47 -12.82
C PRO A 67 5.27 10.91 -13.10
N TRP A 68 4.86 10.92 -14.36
CA TRP A 68 3.57 10.34 -14.80
C TRP A 68 3.38 8.89 -14.34
N ARG A 69 4.47 8.13 -14.32
CA ARG A 69 4.48 6.73 -13.85
C ARG A 69 4.03 6.62 -12.39
N SER A 70 4.43 7.56 -11.54
CA SER A 70 4.09 7.57 -10.12
C SER A 70 2.61 7.85 -9.91
N ILE A 71 2.06 8.83 -10.64
CA ILE A 71 0.60 9.10 -10.66
C ILE A 71 -0.18 7.88 -11.15
N THR A 72 0.28 7.23 -12.22
CA THR A 72 -0.36 6.03 -12.78
C THR A 72 -0.38 4.88 -11.76
N LEU A 73 0.74 4.64 -11.08
CA LEU A 73 0.86 3.58 -10.07
C LEU A 73 -0.01 3.84 -8.83
N ILE A 74 -0.05 5.08 -8.33
CA ILE A 74 -0.94 5.44 -7.21
C ILE A 74 -2.40 5.26 -7.62
N THR A 75 -2.76 5.75 -8.81
CA THR A 75 -4.13 5.65 -9.34
C THR A 75 -4.56 4.18 -9.50
N ALA A 76 -3.70 3.33 -10.08
CA ALA A 76 -3.97 1.89 -10.21
C ALA A 76 -4.15 1.22 -8.85
N ALA A 77 -3.33 1.57 -7.86
CA ALA A 77 -3.43 1.05 -6.51
C ALA A 77 -4.73 1.46 -5.81
N LEU A 78 -5.23 2.68 -6.06
CA LEU A 78 -6.51 3.16 -5.53
C LEU A 78 -7.72 2.53 -6.20
N ILE A 79 -7.71 2.38 -7.52
CA ILE A 79 -8.78 1.68 -8.26
C ILE A 79 -8.93 0.27 -7.69
N TYR A 80 -7.81 -0.43 -7.50
CA TYR A 80 -7.80 -1.76 -6.91
C TYR A 80 -8.31 -1.77 -5.46
N PHE A 81 -7.97 -0.75 -4.67
CA PHE A 81 -8.42 -0.64 -3.27
C PHE A 81 -9.94 -0.37 -3.14
N VAL A 82 -10.51 0.46 -4.01
CA VAL A 82 -11.93 0.85 -3.96
C VAL A 82 -12.84 -0.23 -4.55
N ALA A 83 -12.39 -0.88 -5.62
CA ALA A 83 -13.19 -1.87 -6.34
C ALA A 83 -12.36 -3.13 -6.63
N PRO A 84 -12.08 -3.98 -5.61
CA PRO A 84 -11.22 -5.16 -5.75
C PRO A 84 -11.71 -6.18 -6.79
N LEU A 85 -12.97 -6.09 -7.24
CA LEU A 85 -13.58 -7.00 -8.21
C LEU A 85 -13.77 -6.42 -9.63
N ASP A 86 -13.65 -5.11 -9.82
CA ASP A 86 -14.17 -4.43 -11.04
C ASP A 86 -13.07 -4.03 -12.04
N ALA A 87 -11.80 -4.20 -11.66
CA ALA A 87 -10.63 -3.79 -12.45
C ALA A 87 -9.78 -4.94 -13.01
N ILE A 88 -10.35 -6.16 -13.09
CA ILE A 88 -9.69 -7.31 -13.72
C ILE A 88 -10.23 -7.44 -15.16
N PRO A 89 -9.47 -7.04 -16.20
CA PRO A 89 -9.72 -7.56 -17.54
C PRO A 89 -9.42 -9.07 -17.53
N ASP A 90 -10.23 -9.86 -18.25
CA ASP A 90 -10.15 -11.33 -18.36
C ASP A 90 -8.79 -11.92 -18.88
N PHE A 91 -7.71 -11.13 -18.95
CA PHE A 91 -6.45 -11.46 -19.62
C PHE A 91 -5.18 -11.47 -18.75
N VAL A 92 -5.26 -11.45 -17.41
CA VAL A 92 -4.05 -11.46 -16.56
C VAL A 92 -3.84 -12.81 -15.85
N PRO A 93 -3.05 -13.75 -16.42
CA PRO A 93 -2.74 -15.05 -15.79
C PRO A 93 -1.77 -14.96 -14.60
N VAL A 94 -1.53 -13.76 -14.03
CA VAL A 94 -0.47 -13.47 -13.05
C VAL A 94 -1.03 -12.81 -11.77
N VAL A 95 -2.34 -12.89 -11.50
CA VAL A 95 -2.95 -12.35 -10.26
C VAL A 95 -3.43 -13.50 -9.36
N GLY A 96 -2.57 -14.49 -9.12
CA GLY A 96 -2.90 -15.65 -8.28
C GLY A 96 -2.28 -15.65 -6.88
N PHE A 97 -1.46 -14.65 -6.51
CA PHE A 97 -0.57 -14.77 -5.34
C PHE A 97 -0.29 -13.48 -4.56
N MET A 98 -0.99 -12.37 -4.80
CA MET A 98 -0.78 -11.13 -4.05
C MET A 98 -2.02 -10.82 -3.21
N ASP A 99 -1.92 -11.01 -1.88
CA ASP A 99 -2.93 -10.47 -0.95
C ASP A 99 -3.01 -8.95 -1.11
N ASP A 100 -4.22 -8.38 -1.14
CA ASP A 100 -4.53 -6.98 -1.51
C ASP A 100 -3.67 -5.92 -0.80
N ALA A 101 -3.28 -6.18 0.46
CA ALA A 101 -2.41 -5.30 1.24
C ALA A 101 -0.95 -5.24 0.77
N THR A 102 -0.48 -6.28 0.08
CA THR A 102 0.92 -6.39 -0.39
C THR A 102 1.18 -5.46 -1.57
N ILE A 103 0.18 -5.26 -2.44
CA ILE A 103 0.29 -4.37 -3.61
C ILE A 103 0.45 -2.92 -3.15
N LEU A 104 -0.39 -2.45 -2.23
CA LEU A 104 -0.29 -1.11 -1.67
C LEU A 104 1.07 -0.87 -1.00
N LEU A 105 1.57 -1.84 -0.24
CA LEU A 105 2.88 -1.75 0.40
C LEU A 105 4.04 -1.73 -0.62
N ALA A 106 3.92 -2.50 -1.71
CA ALA A 106 4.92 -2.54 -2.77
C ALA A 106 4.96 -1.23 -3.57
N VAL A 107 3.80 -0.68 -3.91
CA VAL A 107 3.67 0.62 -4.59
C VAL A 107 4.23 1.73 -3.69
N TYR A 108 3.87 1.76 -2.41
CA TYR A 108 4.44 2.71 -1.45
C TYR A 108 5.98 2.67 -1.43
N LYS A 109 6.58 1.47 -1.32
CA LYS A 109 8.04 1.32 -1.34
C LYS A 109 8.66 1.80 -2.65
N SER A 110 8.01 1.56 -3.77
CA SER A 110 8.47 2.01 -5.08
C SER A 110 8.44 3.54 -5.24
N LEU A 111 7.53 4.22 -4.52
CA LEU A 111 7.25 5.65 -4.70
C LEU A 111 7.77 6.52 -3.55
N HIS A 112 8.56 5.96 -2.62
CA HIS A 112 9.01 6.65 -1.41
C HIS A 112 9.71 8.00 -1.70
N VAL A 113 10.47 8.10 -2.80
CA VAL A 113 11.15 9.35 -3.21
C VAL A 113 10.14 10.41 -3.65
N ASP A 114 9.18 10.03 -4.49
CA ASP A 114 8.17 10.96 -5.01
C ASP A 114 7.23 11.44 -3.90
N ILE A 115 6.85 10.53 -3.00
CA ILE A 115 6.05 10.84 -1.81
C ILE A 115 6.83 11.80 -0.89
N ALA A 116 8.13 11.57 -0.68
CA ALA A 116 8.97 12.48 0.12
C ALA A 116 9.09 13.86 -0.52
N ASN A 117 9.24 13.93 -1.85
CA ASN A 117 9.29 15.18 -2.59
C ASN A 117 7.97 15.96 -2.49
N PHE A 118 6.83 15.26 -2.56
CA PHE A 118 5.52 15.87 -2.35
C PHE A 118 5.34 16.34 -0.90
N LYS A 119 5.76 15.55 0.09
CA LYS A 119 5.77 15.95 1.51
C LYS A 119 6.56 17.22 1.75
N ASN A 120 7.72 17.35 1.12
CA ASN A 120 8.52 18.56 1.21
C ASN A 120 7.86 19.77 0.52
N TRP A 121 7.09 19.53 -0.54
CA TRP A 121 6.31 20.59 -1.21
C TRP A 121 5.13 21.03 -0.36
N ILE A 122 4.30 20.10 0.15
CA ILE A 122 3.21 20.45 1.06
C ILE A 122 3.75 21.10 2.33
N THR A 123 4.86 20.68 2.91
CA THR A 123 5.39 21.35 4.12
C THR A 123 5.87 22.77 3.85
N LYS A 124 6.15 23.11 2.57
CA LYS A 124 6.44 24.48 2.14
C LYS A 124 5.17 25.29 1.83
N ASP A 125 4.08 24.65 1.39
CA ASP A 125 2.80 25.28 1.00
C ASP A 125 1.64 25.13 2.03
N SER A 126 1.77 24.28 3.06
CA SER A 126 0.68 23.82 3.95
C SER A 126 0.72 24.44 5.34
N VAL A 127 1.03 25.74 5.42
CA VAL A 127 0.61 26.49 6.61
C VAL A 127 -0.90 26.77 6.58
N GLU A 128 -1.59 26.67 5.43
CA GLU A 128 -2.96 27.19 5.34
C GLU A 128 -4.14 26.19 5.12
N ASP A 129 -4.04 25.06 4.41
CA ASP A 129 -5.25 24.50 3.75
C ASP A 129 -5.64 23.03 4.03
N LEU A 130 -5.43 22.48 5.24
CA LEU A 130 -5.90 21.11 5.56
C LEU A 130 -6.80 21.04 6.79
N ASP A 131 -7.81 21.91 6.82
CA ASP A 131 -9.03 21.63 7.55
C ASP A 131 -9.79 20.53 6.81
N ILE A 132 -9.73 19.32 7.36
CA ILE A 132 -10.68 18.27 7.05
C ILE A 132 -12.00 18.75 7.66
N GLU A 133 -12.95 19.20 6.84
CA GLU A 133 -14.34 19.30 7.29
C GLU A 133 -14.78 17.89 7.70
N GLU A 134 -14.73 17.62 9.00
CA GLU A 134 -15.51 16.53 9.57
C GLU A 134 -16.97 16.95 9.42
N ASP A 135 -17.64 16.32 8.46
CA ASP A 135 -19.09 16.36 8.34
C ASP A 135 -19.71 15.78 9.62
N HIS A 136 -19.98 16.67 10.57
CA HIS A 136 -20.92 16.42 11.64
C HIS A 136 -22.33 16.43 11.04
N SER A 137 -22.75 15.27 10.52
CA SER A 137 -24.16 15.01 10.25
C SER A 137 -24.72 13.99 11.23
N SER A 138 -25.33 14.57 12.29
CA SER A 138 -26.46 14.14 13.13
C SER A 138 -26.50 12.73 13.73
#